data_AF-A0A2P2FH72-F1
#
_entry.id   AF-A0A2P2FH72-F1
#
_cell.length_a   1.000
_cell.length_b   1.000
_cell.length_c   1.000
_cell.angle_alpha   90.00
_cell.angle_beta   90.00
_cell.angle_gamma   90.00
#
_symmetry.space_group_name_H-M   'P 1'
#
loop_
_entity.id
_entity.type
_entity.pdbx_description
1 polymer ?
#
loop_
_entity_poly.entity_id
_entity_poly.type
_entity_poly.pdbx_seq_one_letter_code
_entity_poly.pdbx_strand_id
1 'polypeptide(L)'
;MTRLRKHWLWPLVISVLALGAFAGLGLLTRAVLGSRGNRALADTGEFGVWSILVGASAVLFAFLFAHSVHLTAWRRLAGVSLWKPAVAYGIFAVVLFAFQWRTGSPIENLRPTTAIGVSRTLLALGLVAAAPAVLGLWLNHARLRRISRVFDGEARAQASDVLGELLDCKRANGTCLAVLALIVSTAVIDAGAQRRAFLATGTPKEAFPPESVLLYGALFTAISLLLYVPVFLAWKTRCLRLVDEIYPLPPDARPGEDWVAGRARLTQLLGTDTTVGKTVTAAFGILAPLAVSVLSVALPGLK
;
A
#
# COMPACT_ATOMS: atom_id res chain seq x y z
N MET A 1 -23.19 21.69 -25.44
CA MET A 1 -22.07 20.85 -25.97
C MET A 1 -20.67 21.18 -25.41
N THR A 2 -20.46 22.24 -24.64
CA THR A 2 -19.13 22.65 -24.12
C THR A 2 -18.67 21.94 -22.84
N ARG A 3 -19.56 21.34 -22.04
CA ARG A 3 -19.17 20.60 -20.80
C ARG A 3 -18.60 19.20 -21.04
N LEU A 4 -18.99 18.53 -22.14
CA LEU A 4 -18.51 17.17 -22.46
C LEU A 4 -17.04 17.13 -22.91
N ARG A 5 -16.53 18.16 -23.58
CA ARG A 5 -15.12 18.24 -24.01
C ARG A 5 -14.13 18.43 -22.84
N LYS A 6 -14.57 19.00 -21.72
CA LYS A 6 -13.67 19.31 -20.59
C LYS A 6 -13.19 18.04 -19.87
N HIS A 7 -13.98 16.97 -19.85
CA HIS A 7 -13.62 15.72 -19.17
C HIS A 7 -12.61 14.85 -19.93
N TRP A 8 -12.50 14.98 -21.25
CA TRP A 8 -11.58 14.19 -22.07
C TRP A 8 -10.14 14.72 -22.09
N LEU A 9 -9.94 16.03 -21.88
CA LEU A 9 -8.60 16.63 -21.89
C LEU A 9 -7.86 16.45 -20.55
N TRP A 10 -8.58 16.32 -19.44
CA TRP A 10 -7.99 16.09 -18.12
C TRP A 10 -7.07 14.86 -18.04
N PRO A 11 -7.47 13.65 -18.47
CA PRO A 11 -6.58 12.49 -18.43
C PRO A 11 -5.33 12.69 -19.30
N LEU A 12 -5.45 13.38 -20.43
CA LEU A 12 -4.32 13.68 -21.31
C LEU A 12 -3.36 14.69 -20.66
N VAL A 13 -3.88 15.78 -20.07
CA VAL A 13 -3.08 16.77 -19.34
C VAL A 13 -2.38 16.14 -18.14
N ILE A 14 -3.09 15.32 -17.35
CA ILE A 14 -2.50 14.59 -16.22
C ILE A 14 -1.40 13.65 -16.70
N SER A 15 -1.63 12.92 -17.80
CA SER A 15 -0.62 12.00 -18.37
C SER A 15 0.62 12.75 -18.85
N VAL A 16 0.46 13.88 -19.54
CA VAL A 16 1.58 14.69 -20.02
C VAL A 16 2.36 15.31 -18.85
N LEU A 17 1.66 15.86 -17.85
CA LEU A 17 2.31 16.41 -16.65
C LEU A 17 3.04 15.32 -15.85
N ALA A 18 2.44 14.13 -15.72
CA ALA A 18 3.07 12.99 -15.07
C ALA A 18 4.32 12.53 -15.83
N LEU A 19 4.25 12.46 -17.17
CA LEU A 19 5.37 12.08 -18.03
C LEU A 19 6.51 13.12 -17.98
N GLY A 20 6.16 14.41 -17.95
CA GLY A 20 7.12 15.50 -17.82
C GLY A 20 7.80 15.52 -16.45
N ALA A 21 7.04 15.34 -15.36
CA ALA A 21 7.58 15.23 -14.01
C ALA A 21 8.48 13.98 -13.85
N PHE A 22 8.05 12.86 -14.43
CA PHE A 22 8.81 11.61 -14.49
C PHE A 22 10.17 11.79 -15.18
N ALA A 23 10.16 12.30 -16.41
CA ALA A 23 11.38 12.52 -17.19
C ALA A 23 12.29 13.57 -16.51
N GLY A 24 11.71 14.65 -16.00
CA GLY A 24 12.43 15.71 -15.30
C GLY A 24 13.11 15.23 -14.01
N LEU A 25 12.42 14.43 -13.19
CA LEU A 25 12.98 13.88 -11.96
C LEU A 25 14.07 12.83 -12.24
N GLY A 26 13.91 12.00 -13.27
CA GLY A 26 14.93 11.04 -13.67
C GLY A 26 16.21 11.74 -14.16
N LEU A 27 16.06 12.77 -15.01
CA LEU A 27 17.18 13.59 -15.48
C LEU A 27 17.84 14.37 -14.34
N LEU A 28 17.05 14.93 -13.42
CA LEU A 28 17.56 15.66 -12.26
C LEU A 28 18.34 14.73 -11.31
N THR A 29 17.84 13.51 -11.07
CA THR A 29 18.53 12.50 -10.27
C THR A 29 19.88 12.16 -10.89
N ARG A 30 19.91 11.95 -12.22
CA ARG A 30 21.15 11.70 -12.97
C ARG A 30 22.12 12.88 -12.92
N ALA A 31 21.62 14.11 -13.08
CA ALA A 31 22.43 15.33 -13.05
C ALA A 31 23.01 15.65 -11.66
N VAL A 32 22.22 15.49 -10.60
CA VAL A 32 22.65 15.71 -9.21
C VAL A 32 23.71 14.68 -8.80
N LEU A 33 23.59 13.44 -9.25
CA LEU A 33 24.54 12.39 -8.92
C LEU A 33 25.83 12.50 -9.77
N GLY A 34 25.71 12.85 -11.06
CA GLY A 34 26.85 13.09 -11.94
C GLY A 34 27.70 14.32 -11.55
N SER A 35 27.07 15.37 -11.01
CA SER A 35 27.79 16.59 -10.56
C SER A 35 28.59 16.41 -9.26
N ARG A 36 28.32 15.35 -8.48
CA ARG A 36 29.01 15.04 -7.22
C ARG A 36 30.16 14.03 -7.36
N GLY A 37 30.82 14.02 -8.52
CA GLY A 37 32.00 13.18 -8.76
C GLY A 37 31.69 11.75 -9.23
N ASN A 38 30.42 11.40 -9.50
CA ASN A 38 30.01 10.05 -9.90
C ASN A 38 29.65 9.94 -11.38
N ARG A 39 30.34 10.68 -12.26
CA ARG A 39 30.05 10.66 -13.72
C ARG A 39 30.11 9.25 -14.30
N ALA A 40 31.12 8.46 -13.94
CA ALA A 40 31.26 7.08 -14.42
C ALA A 40 30.06 6.20 -14.07
N LEU A 41 29.47 6.34 -12.87
CA LEU A 41 28.22 5.69 -12.49
C LEU A 41 27.05 6.25 -13.29
N ALA A 42 26.94 7.58 -13.36
CA ALA A 42 25.86 8.28 -14.04
C ALA A 42 25.77 7.95 -15.54
N ASP A 43 26.86 7.48 -16.14
CA ASP A 43 26.93 7.09 -17.55
C ASP A 43 26.57 5.62 -17.80
N THR A 44 26.45 4.79 -16.75
CA THR A 44 26.00 3.40 -16.90
C THR A 44 24.52 3.32 -17.28
N GLY A 45 24.17 2.33 -18.11
CA GLY A 45 22.78 2.09 -18.53
C GLY A 45 21.88 1.70 -17.35
N GLU A 46 22.40 0.87 -16.44
CA GLU A 46 21.70 0.39 -15.25
C GLU A 46 21.33 1.54 -14.32
N PHE A 47 22.23 2.51 -14.14
CA PHE A 47 21.94 3.69 -13.34
C PHE A 47 20.93 4.62 -14.01
N GLY A 48 20.96 4.71 -15.34
CA GLY A 48 19.92 5.39 -16.12
C GLY A 48 18.54 4.79 -15.85
N VAL A 49 18.42 3.47 -15.91
CA VAL A 49 17.17 2.74 -15.60
C VAL A 49 16.73 3.01 -14.16
N TRP A 50 17.64 2.91 -13.18
CA TRP A 50 17.31 3.18 -11.78
C TRP A 50 16.84 4.63 -11.56
N SER A 51 17.51 5.61 -12.16
CA SER A 51 17.12 7.04 -12.04
C SER A 51 15.74 7.31 -12.62
N ILE A 52 15.41 6.66 -13.75
CA ILE A 52 14.09 6.72 -14.37
C ILE A 52 13.04 6.13 -13.41
N LEU A 53 13.31 4.96 -12.82
CA LEU A 53 12.41 4.32 -11.87
C LEU A 53 12.15 5.19 -10.63
N VAL A 54 13.19 5.81 -10.04
CA VAL A 54 13.04 6.78 -8.94
C VAL A 54 12.09 7.92 -9.31
N GLY A 55 12.21 8.45 -10.53
CA GLY A 55 11.29 9.46 -11.06
C GLY A 55 9.84 8.96 -11.14
N ALA A 56 9.63 7.72 -11.60
CA ALA A 56 8.30 7.11 -11.67
C ALA A 56 7.71 6.92 -10.29
N SER A 57 8.52 6.44 -9.36
CA SER A 57 8.12 6.17 -7.98
C SER A 57 7.67 7.43 -7.28
N ALA A 58 8.39 8.55 -7.44
CA ALA A 58 7.99 9.84 -6.88
C ALA A 58 6.62 10.32 -7.41
N VAL A 59 6.40 10.23 -8.73
CA VAL A 59 5.10 10.58 -9.36
C VAL A 59 3.99 9.66 -8.89
N LEU A 60 4.25 8.35 -8.85
CA LEU A 60 3.31 7.35 -8.37
C LEU A 60 2.95 7.59 -6.91
N PHE A 61 3.92 7.88 -6.04
CA PHE A 61 3.70 8.17 -4.62
C PHE A 61 2.86 9.43 -4.43
N ALA A 62 3.11 10.49 -5.19
CA ALA A 62 2.27 11.69 -5.17
C ALA A 62 0.84 11.38 -5.61
N PHE A 63 0.67 10.58 -6.68
CA PHE A 63 -0.65 10.13 -7.14
C PHE A 63 -1.36 9.27 -6.10
N LEU A 64 -0.69 8.31 -5.50
CA LEU A 64 -1.26 7.43 -4.46
C LEU A 64 -1.62 8.21 -3.19
N PHE A 65 -0.82 9.21 -2.81
CA PHE A 65 -1.15 10.13 -1.73
C PHE A 65 -2.42 10.92 -2.04
N ALA A 66 -2.48 11.58 -3.19
CA ALA A 66 -3.65 12.36 -3.60
C ALA A 66 -4.89 11.46 -3.75
N HIS A 67 -4.71 10.26 -4.29
CA HIS A 67 -5.77 9.27 -4.42
C HIS A 67 -6.23 8.75 -3.07
N SER A 68 -5.40 8.64 -2.04
CA SER A 68 -5.81 8.11 -0.73
C SER A 68 -6.22 9.20 0.28
N VAL A 69 -5.88 10.47 0.05
CA VAL A 69 -6.22 11.56 0.98
C VAL A 69 -7.72 11.72 1.16
N HIS A 70 -8.53 11.43 0.14
CA HIS A 70 -9.99 11.50 0.25
C HIS A 70 -10.53 10.51 1.30
N LEU A 71 -9.84 9.39 1.56
CA LEU A 71 -10.22 8.45 2.63
C LEU A 71 -10.14 9.10 4.02
N THR A 72 -9.23 10.06 4.19
CA THR A 72 -9.08 10.83 5.44
C THR A 72 -10.09 11.98 5.54
N ALA A 73 -10.61 12.48 4.42
CA ALA A 73 -11.64 13.52 4.41
C ALA A 73 -12.95 13.06 5.09
N TRP A 74 -13.17 11.75 5.17
CA TRP A 74 -14.29 11.11 5.86
C TRP A 74 -14.24 11.34 7.38
N ARG A 75 -13.14 11.91 7.91
CA ARG A 75 -13.00 12.39 9.29
C ARG A 75 -14.18 13.23 9.75
N ARG A 76 -14.69 14.14 8.91
CA ARG A 76 -15.79 15.05 9.29
C ARG A 76 -17.09 14.29 9.57
N LEU A 77 -17.32 13.20 8.82
CA LEU A 77 -18.49 12.34 9.00
C LEU A 77 -18.33 11.41 10.20
N ALA A 78 -17.09 11.07 10.56
CA ALA A 78 -16.82 10.11 11.61
C ALA A 78 -16.82 10.70 13.02
N GLY A 79 -16.58 12.00 13.19
CA GLY A 79 -16.39 12.60 14.52
C GLY A 79 -15.19 12.04 15.29
N VAL A 80 -14.27 11.33 14.61
CA VAL A 80 -13.11 10.66 15.22
C VAL A 80 -11.89 11.57 15.13
N SER A 81 -11.18 11.74 16.24
CA SER A 81 -9.90 12.46 16.26
C SER A 81 -8.81 11.65 15.55
N LEU A 82 -8.28 12.21 14.46
CA LEU A 82 -7.14 11.65 13.71
C LEU A 82 -5.78 11.96 14.34
N TRP A 83 -5.72 12.83 15.35
CA TRP A 83 -4.45 13.27 15.92
C TRP A 83 -3.67 12.10 16.52
N LYS A 84 -4.31 11.26 17.33
CA LYS A 84 -3.66 10.10 17.96
C LYS A 84 -3.05 9.12 16.93
N PRO A 85 -3.79 8.62 15.92
CA PRO A 85 -3.19 7.75 14.92
C PRO A 85 -2.17 8.46 14.03
N ALA A 86 -2.34 9.76 13.75
CA ALA A 86 -1.35 10.53 12.99
C ALA A 86 -0.02 10.68 13.75
N VAL A 87 -0.08 10.95 15.07
CA VAL A 87 1.11 11.00 15.93
C VAL A 87 1.75 9.62 16.02
N ALA A 88 0.97 8.56 16.24
CA ALA A 88 1.48 7.19 16.29
C ALA A 88 2.18 6.81 14.97
N TYR A 89 1.58 7.16 13.83
CA TYR A 89 2.18 6.96 12.51
C TYR A 89 3.46 7.80 12.33
N GLY A 90 3.45 9.06 12.77
CA GLY A 90 4.62 9.94 12.72
C GLY A 90 5.78 9.38 13.55
N ILE A 91 5.51 8.90 14.76
CA ILE A 91 6.50 8.23 15.61
C ILE A 91 7.01 6.97 14.91
N PHE A 92 6.12 6.13 14.38
CA PHE A 92 6.51 4.94 13.63
C PHE A 92 7.42 5.28 12.44
N ALA A 93 7.06 6.29 11.64
CA ALA A 93 7.85 6.74 10.50
C ALA A 93 9.22 7.26 10.92
N VAL A 94 9.29 8.03 12.01
CA VAL A 94 10.55 8.53 12.58
C VAL A 94 11.41 7.39 13.11
N VAL A 95 10.85 6.43 13.83
CA VAL A 95 11.57 5.26 14.34
C VAL A 95 12.10 4.42 13.20
N LEU A 96 11.29 4.17 12.17
CA LEU A 96 11.71 3.40 11.00
C LEU A 96 12.84 4.13 10.24
N PHE A 97 12.72 5.44 10.06
CA PHE A 97 13.74 6.26 9.41
C PHE A 97 15.04 6.30 10.24
N ALA A 98 14.94 6.46 11.56
CA ALA A 98 16.06 6.46 12.49
C ALA A 98 16.74 5.08 12.58
N PHE A 99 15.95 3.99 12.52
CA PHE A 99 16.46 2.63 12.46
C PHE A 99 17.30 2.44 11.19
N GLN A 100 16.75 2.79 10.02
CA GLN A 100 17.48 2.75 8.74
C GLN A 100 18.73 3.63 8.74
N TRP A 101 18.73 4.74 9.48
CA TRP A 101 19.88 5.62 9.64
C TRP A 101 20.95 5.05 10.60
N ARG A 102 20.53 4.32 11.64
CA ARG A 102 21.44 3.87 12.72
C ARG A 102 22.01 2.48 12.52
N THR A 103 21.24 1.54 11.96
CA THR A 103 21.73 0.17 11.74
C THR A 103 22.75 0.08 10.63
N GLY A 104 22.96 1.19 9.90
CA GLY A 104 23.60 1.19 8.60
C GLY A 104 22.76 0.43 7.61
N SER A 105 22.42 1.04 6.48
CA SER A 105 21.98 0.18 5.39
C SER A 105 23.20 -0.64 4.94
N PRO A 106 23.04 -1.88 4.45
CA PRO A 106 24.16 -2.64 3.84
C PRO A 106 24.91 -1.83 2.77
N ILE A 107 24.25 -0.78 2.29
CA ILE A 107 24.62 0.18 1.27
C ILE A 107 25.44 1.36 1.81
N GLU A 108 25.56 1.57 3.13
CA GLU A 108 26.21 2.77 3.70
C GLU A 108 27.69 2.88 3.38
N ASN A 109 28.37 1.74 3.30
CA ASN A 109 29.76 1.65 2.90
C ASN A 109 29.94 1.54 1.38
N LEU A 110 28.85 1.47 0.62
CA LEU A 110 28.90 1.35 -0.82
C LEU A 110 29.08 2.72 -1.46
N ARG A 111 30.12 2.84 -2.27
CA ARG A 111 30.27 3.98 -3.16
C ARG A 111 29.35 3.78 -4.35
N PRO A 112 28.60 4.81 -4.77
CA PRO A 112 28.68 6.19 -4.30
C PRO A 112 27.68 6.56 -3.20
N THR A 113 28.18 7.26 -2.18
CA THR A 113 27.41 7.67 -0.99
C THR A 113 26.23 8.59 -1.31
N THR A 114 26.25 9.27 -2.45
CA THR A 114 25.17 10.18 -2.86
C THR A 114 23.89 9.43 -3.25
N ALA A 115 23.97 8.19 -3.72
CA ALA A 115 22.80 7.37 -4.03
C ALA A 115 22.03 6.97 -2.75
N ILE A 116 22.70 6.89 -1.59
CA ILE A 116 22.06 6.67 -0.28
C ILE A 116 21.07 7.79 0.03
N GLY A 117 21.44 9.05 -0.25
CA GLY A 117 20.56 10.21 -0.02
C GLY A 117 19.27 10.15 -0.84
N VAL A 118 19.36 9.64 -2.08
CA VAL A 118 18.18 9.44 -2.94
C VAL A 118 17.29 8.33 -2.40
N SER A 119 17.86 7.18 -2.03
CA SER A 119 17.09 6.07 -1.42
C SER A 119 16.37 6.50 -0.13
N ARG A 120 17.04 7.29 0.73
CA ARG A 120 16.44 7.83 1.96
C ARG A 120 15.30 8.80 1.67
N THR A 121 15.48 9.68 0.68
CA THR A 121 14.42 10.58 0.22
C THR A 121 13.22 9.79 -0.30
N LEU A 122 13.47 8.75 -1.09
CA LEU A 122 12.43 7.92 -1.66
C LEU A 122 11.66 7.14 -0.59
N LEU A 123 12.37 6.62 0.43
CA LEU A 123 11.74 6.02 1.61
C LEU A 123 10.83 7.02 2.32
N ALA A 124 11.32 8.25 2.57
CA ALA A 124 10.52 9.29 3.21
C ALA A 124 9.27 9.63 2.38
N LEU A 125 9.40 9.75 1.05
CA LEU A 125 8.26 9.95 0.16
C LEU A 125 7.27 8.78 0.19
N GLY A 126 7.77 7.54 0.21
CA GLY A 126 6.93 6.34 0.33
C GLY A 126 6.15 6.31 1.65
N LEU A 127 6.79 6.69 2.77
CA LEU A 127 6.12 6.81 4.08
C LEU A 127 5.09 7.94 4.08
N VAL A 128 5.38 9.09 3.48
CA VAL A 128 4.38 10.17 3.34
C VAL A 128 3.20 9.69 2.48
N ALA A 129 3.47 9.02 1.37
CA ALA A 129 2.44 8.49 0.47
C ALA A 129 1.56 7.40 1.10
N ALA A 130 2.12 6.57 1.98
CA ALA A 130 1.38 5.54 2.70
C ALA A 130 0.49 6.12 3.81
N ALA A 131 0.79 7.32 4.31
CA ALA A 131 0.13 7.89 5.49
C ALA A 131 -1.41 7.91 5.38
N PRO A 132 -2.04 8.39 4.28
CA PRO A 132 -3.50 8.45 4.23
C PRO A 132 -4.16 7.08 4.17
N ALA A 133 -3.52 6.08 3.56
CA ALA A 133 -4.01 4.69 3.56
C ALA A 133 -3.96 4.08 4.97
N VAL A 134 -2.86 4.28 5.71
CA VAL A 134 -2.73 3.79 7.10
C VAL A 134 -3.75 4.47 8.01
N LEU A 135 -3.93 5.79 7.89
CA LEU A 135 -4.96 6.53 8.63
C LEU A 135 -6.38 6.09 8.23
N GLY A 136 -6.59 5.76 6.95
CA GLY A 136 -7.84 5.21 6.42
C GLY A 136 -8.22 3.88 7.08
N LEU A 137 -7.26 2.97 7.26
CA LEU A 137 -7.48 1.71 8.00
C LEU A 137 -7.90 1.98 9.45
N TRP A 138 -7.27 2.97 10.10
CA TRP A 138 -7.62 3.35 11.48
C TRP A 138 -9.03 3.95 11.58
N LEU A 139 -9.41 4.80 10.62
CA LEU A 139 -10.75 5.37 10.53
C LEU A 139 -11.79 4.28 10.31
N ASN A 140 -11.52 3.33 9.42
CA ASN A 140 -12.39 2.19 9.19
C ASN A 140 -12.56 1.36 10.47
N HIS A 141 -11.48 1.10 11.19
CA HIS A 141 -11.57 0.42 12.49
C HIS A 141 -12.47 1.18 13.49
N ALA A 142 -12.36 2.52 13.54
CA ALA A 142 -13.22 3.33 14.38
C ALA A 142 -14.70 3.32 13.94
N ARG A 143 -14.99 3.25 12.62
CA ARG A 143 -16.35 3.05 12.08
C ARG A 143 -16.92 1.70 12.48
N LEU A 144 -16.13 0.62 12.33
CA LEU A 144 -16.54 -0.73 12.70
C LEU A 144 -16.85 -0.85 14.20
N ARG A 145 -16.15 -0.10 15.06
CA ARG A 145 -16.49 -0.02 16.49
C ARG A 145 -17.85 0.66 16.73
N ARG A 146 -18.20 1.70 15.98
CA ARG A 146 -19.53 2.32 16.07
C ARG A 146 -20.63 1.40 15.59
N ILE A 147 -20.41 0.67 14.50
CA ILE A 147 -21.33 -0.38 14.03
C ILE A 147 -21.52 -1.45 15.10
N SER A 148 -20.47 -1.82 15.83
CA SER A 148 -20.57 -2.79 16.94
C SER A 148 -21.54 -2.30 18.01
N ARG A 149 -21.46 -1.02 18.41
CA ARG A 149 -22.39 -0.41 19.38
C ARG A 149 -23.85 -0.44 18.93
N VAL A 150 -24.11 -0.32 17.64
CA VAL A 150 -25.48 -0.46 17.09
C VAL A 150 -25.98 -1.88 17.34
N PHE A 151 -25.17 -2.87 16.98
CA PHE A 151 -25.54 -4.27 17.21
C PHE A 151 -25.64 -4.65 18.69
N ASP A 152 -24.90 -3.97 19.56
CA ASP A 152 -24.94 -4.16 21.02
C ASP A 152 -26.14 -3.40 21.67
N GLY A 153 -26.97 -2.72 20.87
CA GLY A 153 -28.15 -1.99 21.33
C GLY A 153 -27.86 -0.62 21.97
N GLU A 154 -26.60 -0.20 22.01
CA GLU A 154 -26.17 1.09 22.58
C GLU A 154 -26.51 2.29 21.68
N ALA A 155 -26.78 2.04 20.39
CA ALA A 155 -27.14 3.05 19.41
C ALA A 155 -28.22 2.54 18.45
N ARG A 156 -29.12 3.44 18.02
CA ARG A 156 -30.13 3.13 16.99
C ARG A 156 -29.63 3.55 15.61
N ALA A 157 -29.68 2.65 14.65
CA ALA A 157 -29.46 2.94 13.23
C ALA A 157 -30.37 2.03 12.38
N GLN A 158 -30.72 2.47 11.17
CA GLN A 158 -31.47 1.61 10.26
C GLN A 158 -30.52 0.55 9.65
N ALA A 159 -31.04 -0.65 9.36
CA ALA A 159 -30.25 -1.72 8.77
C ALA A 159 -29.62 -1.33 7.41
N SER A 160 -30.31 -0.48 6.64
CA SER A 160 -29.80 0.11 5.39
C SER A 160 -28.54 0.95 5.61
N ASP A 161 -28.49 1.72 6.69
CA ASP A 161 -27.35 2.58 7.02
C ASP A 161 -26.14 1.73 7.41
N VAL A 162 -26.36 0.70 8.23
CA VAL A 162 -25.31 -0.26 8.63
C VAL A 162 -24.76 -1.01 7.41
N LEU A 163 -25.63 -1.47 6.51
CA LEU A 163 -25.23 -2.11 5.27
C LEU A 163 -24.38 -1.17 4.38
N GLY A 164 -24.85 0.07 4.19
CA GLY A 164 -24.11 1.10 3.44
C GLY A 164 -22.73 1.35 4.04
N GLU A 165 -22.64 1.51 5.35
CA GLU A 165 -21.37 1.71 6.04
C GLU A 165 -20.40 0.53 5.90
N LEU A 166 -20.90 -0.72 5.96
CA LEU A 166 -20.06 -1.90 5.78
C LEU A 166 -19.54 -2.04 4.35
N LEU A 167 -20.35 -1.68 3.34
CA LEU A 167 -19.92 -1.64 1.94
C LEU A 167 -18.88 -0.56 1.69
N ASP A 168 -19.02 0.60 2.32
CA ASP A 168 -18.02 1.65 2.25
C ASP A 168 -16.71 1.26 2.96
N CYS A 169 -16.80 0.61 4.13
CA CYS A 169 -15.62 0.06 4.80
C CYS A 169 -14.90 -0.97 3.93
N LYS A 170 -15.64 -1.83 3.21
CA LYS A 170 -15.07 -2.80 2.25
C LYS A 170 -14.28 -2.08 1.16
N ARG A 171 -14.89 -1.08 0.50
CA ARG A 171 -14.24 -0.29 -0.57
C ARG A 171 -12.99 0.40 -0.04
N ALA A 172 -13.10 1.10 1.09
CA ALA A 172 -11.99 1.83 1.68
C ALA A 172 -10.84 0.89 2.11
N ASN A 173 -11.14 -0.28 2.69
CA ASN A 173 -10.13 -1.30 3.00
C ASN A 173 -9.42 -1.80 1.73
N GLY A 174 -10.17 -2.05 0.66
CA GLY A 174 -9.62 -2.45 -0.64
C GLY A 174 -8.68 -1.39 -1.21
N THR A 175 -9.08 -0.12 -1.21
CA THR A 175 -8.24 0.99 -1.66
C THR A 175 -6.97 1.12 -0.80
N CYS A 176 -7.08 1.03 0.53
CA CYS A 176 -5.92 1.10 1.42
C CYS A 176 -4.91 -0.02 1.13
N LEU A 177 -5.40 -1.26 0.97
CA LEU A 177 -4.54 -2.41 0.65
C LEU A 177 -3.86 -2.23 -0.71
N ALA A 178 -4.60 -1.80 -1.73
CA ALA A 178 -4.04 -1.59 -3.07
C ALA A 178 -2.94 -0.51 -3.07
N VAL A 179 -3.17 0.61 -2.37
CA VAL A 179 -2.19 1.69 -2.22
C VAL A 179 -0.92 1.18 -1.52
N LEU A 180 -1.07 0.50 -0.39
CA LEU A 180 0.08 -0.06 0.34
C LEU A 180 0.83 -1.07 -0.52
N ALA A 181 0.13 -1.98 -1.19
CA ALA A 181 0.75 -2.99 -2.06
C ALA A 181 1.52 -2.34 -3.22
N LEU A 182 0.99 -1.29 -3.84
CA LEU A 182 1.67 -0.56 -4.91
C LEU A 182 2.92 0.16 -4.40
N ILE A 183 2.86 0.82 -3.22
CA ILE A 183 4.02 1.48 -2.62
C ILE A 183 5.14 0.46 -2.34
N VAL A 184 4.80 -0.64 -1.68
CA VAL A 184 5.77 -1.70 -1.37
C VAL A 184 6.36 -2.30 -2.64
N SER A 185 5.52 -2.60 -3.63
CA SER A 185 5.98 -3.19 -4.89
C SER A 185 6.96 -2.28 -5.63
N THR A 186 6.62 -1.00 -5.71
CA THR A 186 7.46 0.02 -6.33
C THR A 186 8.80 0.13 -5.61
N ALA A 187 8.78 0.17 -4.27
CA ALA A 187 10.00 0.26 -3.48
C ALA A 187 10.93 -0.96 -3.64
N VAL A 188 10.37 -2.17 -3.82
CA VAL A 188 11.14 -3.39 -4.11
C VAL A 188 11.75 -3.35 -5.51
N ILE A 189 11.00 -2.89 -6.51
CA ILE A 189 11.49 -2.69 -7.88
C ILE A 189 12.65 -1.68 -7.88
N ASP A 190 12.50 -0.56 -7.18
CA ASP A 190 13.54 0.46 -7.05
C ASP A 190 14.79 -0.10 -6.36
N ALA A 191 14.63 -0.86 -5.27
CA ALA A 191 15.75 -1.49 -4.56
C ALA A 191 16.47 -2.53 -5.43
N GLY A 192 15.73 -3.30 -6.24
CA GLY A 192 16.31 -4.24 -7.20
C GLY A 192 17.09 -3.56 -8.33
N ALA A 193 16.53 -2.48 -8.88
CA ALA A 193 17.21 -1.67 -9.89
C ALA A 193 18.44 -0.95 -9.31
N GLN A 194 18.34 -0.46 -8.07
CA GLN A 194 19.46 0.13 -7.34
C GLN A 194 20.59 -0.90 -7.22
N ARG A 195 20.28 -2.12 -6.78
CA ARG A 195 21.27 -3.19 -6.68
C ARG A 195 22.00 -3.41 -8.01
N ARG A 196 21.27 -3.49 -9.13
CA ARG A 196 21.88 -3.67 -10.46
C ARG A 196 22.81 -2.51 -10.82
N ALA A 197 22.41 -1.27 -10.54
CA ALA A 197 23.23 -0.09 -10.79
C ALA A 197 24.54 -0.10 -9.97
N PHE A 198 24.48 -0.50 -8.70
CA PHE A 198 25.68 -0.62 -7.86
C PHE A 198 26.62 -1.73 -8.35
N LEU A 199 26.10 -2.91 -8.72
CA LEU A 199 26.91 -4.00 -9.26
C LEU A 199 27.60 -3.62 -10.58
N ALA A 200 26.93 -2.84 -11.44
CA ALA A 200 27.51 -2.35 -12.69
C ALA A 200 28.73 -1.44 -12.47
N THR A 201 28.90 -0.88 -11.27
CA THR A 201 30.06 -0.06 -10.91
C THR A 201 31.16 -0.80 -10.16
N GLY A 202 31.12 -2.13 -10.17
CA GLY A 202 32.15 -2.97 -9.54
C GLY A 202 31.95 -3.17 -8.04
N THR A 203 30.78 -2.84 -7.50
CA THR A 203 30.43 -3.24 -6.12
C THR A 203 30.43 -4.76 -6.01
N PRO A 204 31.15 -5.36 -5.04
CA PRO A 204 31.13 -6.81 -4.82
C PRO A 204 29.71 -7.33 -4.56
N LYS A 205 29.39 -8.52 -5.08
CA LYS A 205 28.04 -9.11 -4.93
C LYS A 205 27.69 -9.40 -3.49
N GLU A 206 28.70 -9.69 -2.68
CA GLU A 206 28.64 -9.99 -1.26
C GLU A 206 28.33 -8.74 -0.43
N ALA A 207 28.72 -7.57 -0.93
CA ALA A 207 28.48 -6.29 -0.26
C ALA A 207 27.04 -5.77 -0.49
N PHE A 208 26.39 -6.20 -1.58
CA PHE A 208 24.96 -5.97 -1.81
C PHE A 208 24.24 -7.29 -2.17
N PRO A 209 23.99 -8.15 -1.17
CA PRO A 209 23.36 -9.45 -1.39
C PRO A 209 21.90 -9.28 -1.87
N PRO A 210 21.42 -10.10 -2.82
CA PRO A 210 20.04 -10.00 -3.33
C PRO A 210 18.99 -10.16 -2.21
N GLU A 211 19.31 -10.94 -1.17
CA GLU A 211 18.48 -11.16 0.02
C GLU A 211 18.12 -9.84 0.73
N SER A 212 18.98 -8.82 0.66
CA SER A 212 18.69 -7.51 1.26
C SER A 212 17.48 -6.82 0.63
N VAL A 213 17.33 -6.91 -0.71
CA VAL A 213 16.19 -6.35 -1.45
C VAL A 213 14.89 -7.07 -1.05
N LEU A 214 15.01 -8.37 -0.78
CA LEU A 214 13.90 -9.26 -0.49
C LEU A 214 13.43 -9.11 0.95
N LEU A 215 14.35 -9.05 1.90
CA LEU A 215 14.07 -8.72 3.30
C LEU A 215 13.43 -7.33 3.41
N TYR A 216 13.89 -6.36 2.61
CA TYR A 216 13.27 -5.05 2.53
C TYR A 216 11.80 -5.14 2.11
N GLY A 217 11.49 -5.84 1.01
CA GLY A 217 10.11 -6.06 0.57
C GLY A 217 9.26 -6.80 1.60
N ALA A 218 9.79 -7.91 2.14
CA ALA A 218 9.11 -8.74 3.13
C ALA A 218 8.75 -7.97 4.39
N LEU A 219 9.66 -7.12 4.89
CA LEU A 219 9.43 -6.26 6.05
C LEU A 219 8.23 -5.32 5.83
N PHE A 220 8.20 -4.60 4.71
CA PHE A 220 7.10 -3.67 4.43
C PHE A 220 5.78 -4.38 4.11
N THR A 221 5.82 -5.53 3.45
CA THR A 221 4.62 -6.37 3.28
C THR A 221 4.10 -6.85 4.64
N ALA A 222 4.96 -7.33 5.53
CA ALA A 222 4.56 -7.78 6.87
C ALA A 222 3.93 -6.64 7.68
N ILE A 223 4.53 -5.45 7.67
CA ILE A 223 3.95 -4.25 8.30
C ILE A 223 2.57 -3.93 7.70
N SER A 224 2.44 -3.95 6.37
CA SER A 224 1.18 -3.68 5.69
C SER A 224 0.09 -4.68 6.09
N LEU A 225 0.44 -5.97 6.21
CA LEU A 225 -0.47 -7.03 6.66
C LEU A 225 -0.86 -6.86 8.13
N LEU A 226 0.09 -6.52 9.01
CA LEU A 226 -0.18 -6.27 10.42
C LEU A 226 -1.20 -5.14 10.63
N LEU A 227 -1.17 -4.12 9.76
CA LEU A 227 -2.14 -3.03 9.77
C LEU A 227 -3.49 -3.43 9.15
N TYR A 228 -3.46 -4.16 8.04
CA TYR A 228 -4.66 -4.48 7.26
C TYR A 228 -5.51 -5.61 7.85
N VAL A 229 -4.88 -6.72 8.23
CA VAL A 229 -5.57 -7.97 8.60
C VAL A 229 -6.53 -7.76 9.78
N PRO A 230 -6.16 -7.09 10.88
CA PRO A 230 -7.08 -6.86 12.00
C PRO A 230 -8.34 -6.08 11.58
N VAL A 231 -8.19 -5.07 10.71
CA VAL A 231 -9.32 -4.26 10.23
C VAL A 231 -10.22 -5.06 9.30
N PHE A 232 -9.63 -5.90 8.44
CA PHE A 232 -10.39 -6.81 7.58
C PHE A 232 -11.18 -7.85 8.41
N LEU A 233 -10.56 -8.47 9.40
CA LEU A 233 -11.23 -9.46 10.24
C LEU A 233 -12.36 -8.82 11.07
N ALA A 234 -12.13 -7.62 11.61
CA ALA A 234 -13.16 -6.85 12.27
C ALA A 234 -14.33 -6.59 11.32
N TRP A 235 -14.07 -6.12 10.10
CA TRP A 235 -15.09 -5.88 9.08
C TRP A 235 -15.88 -7.15 8.76
N LYS A 236 -15.20 -8.25 8.47
CA LYS A 236 -15.83 -9.53 8.14
C LYS A 236 -16.73 -10.02 9.27
N THR A 237 -16.28 -9.91 10.52
CA THR A 237 -17.08 -10.29 11.70
C THR A 237 -18.39 -9.49 11.78
N ARG A 238 -18.35 -8.18 11.49
CA ARG A 238 -19.56 -7.33 11.54
C ARG A 238 -20.48 -7.59 10.36
N CYS A 239 -19.94 -7.91 9.20
CA CYS A 239 -20.75 -8.37 8.06
C CYS A 239 -21.49 -9.67 8.38
N LEU A 240 -20.82 -10.66 8.98
CA LEU A 240 -21.46 -11.91 9.38
C LEU A 240 -22.54 -11.68 10.43
N ARG A 241 -22.28 -10.81 11.43
CA ARG A 241 -23.30 -10.42 12.42
C ARG A 241 -24.53 -9.76 11.78
N LEU A 242 -24.34 -8.85 10.82
CA LEU A 242 -25.45 -8.26 10.06
C LEU A 242 -26.26 -9.34 9.31
N VAL A 243 -25.58 -10.30 8.68
CA VAL A 243 -26.23 -11.40 7.97
C VAL A 243 -27.06 -12.24 8.95
N ASP A 244 -26.54 -12.53 10.13
CA ASP A 244 -27.24 -13.29 11.17
C ASP A 244 -28.44 -12.53 11.75
N GLU A 245 -28.37 -11.21 11.87
CA GLU A 245 -29.50 -10.38 12.34
C GLU A 245 -30.61 -10.26 11.29
N ILE A 246 -30.26 -10.15 10.00
CA ILE A 246 -31.26 -10.05 8.91
C ILE A 246 -31.86 -11.42 8.58
N TYR A 247 -31.06 -12.48 8.61
CA TYR A 247 -31.46 -13.85 8.32
C TYR A 247 -31.15 -14.76 9.52
N PRO A 248 -31.88 -14.61 10.65
CA PRO A 248 -31.71 -15.44 11.83
C PRO A 248 -32.10 -16.89 11.52
N LEU A 249 -31.52 -17.85 12.25
CA LEU A 249 -31.88 -19.26 12.08
C LEU A 249 -33.37 -19.46 12.42
N PRO A 250 -34.16 -20.09 11.53
CA PRO A 250 -35.56 -20.38 11.82
C PRO A 250 -35.73 -21.20 13.11
N PRO A 251 -36.79 -20.98 13.91
CA PRO A 251 -37.00 -21.69 15.18
C PRO A 251 -37.08 -23.22 15.06
N ASP A 252 -37.50 -23.72 13.90
CA ASP A 252 -37.62 -25.14 13.58
C ASP A 252 -36.33 -25.73 12.97
N ALA A 253 -35.26 -24.93 12.86
CA ALA A 253 -33.99 -25.26 12.23
C ALA A 253 -34.10 -25.74 10.76
N ARG A 254 -35.19 -25.39 10.06
CA ARG A 254 -35.42 -25.76 8.66
C ARG A 254 -35.38 -24.51 7.77
N PRO A 255 -34.20 -24.12 7.25
CA PRO A 255 -34.10 -22.97 6.36
C PRO A 255 -34.85 -23.24 5.04
N GLY A 256 -35.88 -22.44 4.78
CA GLY A 256 -36.58 -22.43 3.49
C GLY A 256 -35.72 -21.82 2.37
N GLU A 257 -36.15 -22.00 1.12
CA GLU A 257 -35.41 -21.53 -0.07
C GLU A 257 -35.16 -20.02 -0.06
N ASP A 258 -36.17 -19.22 0.32
CA ASP A 258 -36.05 -17.76 0.39
C ASP A 258 -35.01 -17.29 1.41
N TRP A 259 -34.93 -17.98 2.55
CA TRP A 259 -33.93 -17.72 3.57
C TRP A 259 -32.52 -18.00 3.04
N VAL A 260 -32.32 -19.17 2.41
CA VAL A 260 -31.02 -19.58 1.86
C VAL A 260 -30.58 -18.61 0.77
N ALA A 261 -31.47 -18.30 -0.18
CA ALA A 261 -31.18 -17.43 -1.30
C ALA A 261 -30.92 -15.98 -0.83
N GLY A 262 -31.71 -15.47 0.11
CA GLY A 262 -31.53 -14.13 0.69
C GLY A 262 -30.21 -13.98 1.43
N ARG A 263 -29.88 -14.96 2.29
CA ARG A 263 -28.62 -15.01 3.03
C ARG A 263 -27.41 -15.09 2.10
N ALA A 264 -27.46 -15.93 1.07
CA ALA A 264 -26.40 -16.04 0.06
C ALA A 264 -26.19 -14.72 -0.71
N ARG A 265 -27.26 -14.08 -1.18
CA ARG A 265 -27.18 -12.77 -1.87
C ARG A 265 -26.53 -11.70 -1.01
N LEU A 266 -26.91 -11.61 0.27
CA LEU A 266 -26.33 -10.63 1.19
C LEU A 266 -24.85 -10.92 1.49
N THR A 267 -24.52 -12.20 1.70
CA THR A 267 -23.15 -12.67 1.93
C THR A 267 -22.24 -12.35 0.74
N GLN A 268 -22.73 -12.56 -0.48
CA GLN A 268 -22.06 -12.24 -1.74
C GLN A 268 -21.89 -10.73 -1.94
N LEU A 269 -22.94 -9.94 -1.67
CA LEU A 269 -22.90 -8.48 -1.75
C LEU A 269 -21.82 -7.90 -0.82
N LEU A 270 -21.83 -8.33 0.44
CA LEU A 270 -20.79 -7.99 1.42
C LEU A 270 -19.44 -8.61 1.02
N GLY A 271 -19.42 -9.71 0.28
CA GLY A 271 -18.21 -10.40 -0.20
C GLY A 271 -17.47 -11.13 0.92
N THR A 272 -18.19 -11.58 1.95
CA THR A 272 -17.60 -12.28 3.11
C THR A 272 -17.05 -13.66 2.77
N ASP A 273 -17.44 -14.22 1.61
CA ASP A 273 -16.90 -15.45 1.03
C ASP A 273 -15.43 -15.31 0.60
N THR A 274 -14.95 -14.07 0.45
CA THR A 274 -13.55 -13.81 0.13
C THR A 274 -12.70 -14.01 1.38
N THR A 275 -11.76 -14.94 1.32
CA THR A 275 -10.76 -15.15 2.37
C THR A 275 -9.74 -14.01 2.38
N VAL A 276 -9.15 -13.70 3.54
CA VAL A 276 -8.01 -12.76 3.66
C VAL A 276 -6.92 -13.11 2.64
N GLY A 277 -6.56 -14.40 2.54
CA GLY A 277 -5.52 -14.89 1.63
C GLY A 277 -5.80 -14.53 0.17
N LYS A 278 -7.02 -14.75 -0.34
CA LYS A 278 -7.43 -14.33 -1.70
C LYS A 278 -7.28 -12.82 -1.91
N THR A 279 -7.71 -11.99 -0.96
CA THR A 279 -7.61 -10.53 -1.08
C THR A 279 -6.15 -10.05 -1.04
N VAL A 280 -5.35 -10.60 -0.12
CA VAL A 280 -3.91 -10.30 -0.01
C VAL A 280 -3.15 -10.77 -1.24
N THR A 281 -3.44 -11.99 -1.73
CA THR A 281 -2.83 -12.53 -2.95
C THR A 281 -3.23 -11.72 -4.18
N ALA A 282 -4.46 -11.21 -4.25
CA ALA A 282 -4.86 -10.32 -5.33
C ALA A 282 -4.08 -8.99 -5.29
N ALA A 283 -3.84 -8.43 -4.10
CA ALA A 283 -3.13 -7.16 -3.95
C ALA A 283 -1.60 -7.28 -4.16
N PHE A 284 -1.00 -8.34 -3.62
CA PHE A 284 0.44 -8.58 -3.68
C PHE A 284 0.85 -9.62 -4.72
N GLY A 285 -0.08 -10.15 -5.52
CA GLY A 285 0.19 -11.20 -6.52
C GLY A 285 1.16 -10.75 -7.60
N ILE A 286 1.25 -9.45 -7.86
CA ILE A 286 2.28 -8.86 -8.73
C ILE A 286 3.70 -9.10 -8.17
N LEU A 287 3.83 -9.28 -6.85
CA LEU A 287 5.08 -9.65 -6.19
C LEU A 287 5.32 -11.16 -6.14
N ALA A 288 4.37 -12.00 -6.56
CA ALA A 288 4.55 -13.44 -6.53
C ALA A 288 5.77 -13.91 -7.35
N PRO A 289 6.07 -13.38 -8.55
CA PRO A 289 7.31 -13.73 -9.26
C PRO A 289 8.58 -13.35 -8.50
N LEU A 290 8.56 -12.24 -7.76
CA LEU A 290 9.67 -11.83 -6.90
C LEU A 290 9.81 -12.79 -5.71
N ALA A 291 8.71 -13.16 -5.05
CA ALA A 291 8.69 -14.13 -3.96
C ALA A 291 9.18 -15.52 -4.39
N VAL A 292 8.80 -15.98 -5.59
CA VAL A 292 9.28 -17.26 -6.16
C VAL A 292 10.77 -17.19 -6.50
N SER A 293 11.23 -16.06 -7.05
CA SER A 293 12.66 -15.82 -7.31
C SER A 293 13.49 -15.88 -6.01
N VAL A 294 12.99 -15.32 -4.90
CA VAL A 294 13.61 -15.45 -3.57
C VAL A 294 13.74 -16.89 -3.13
N LEU A 295 12.63 -17.63 -3.14
CA LEU A 295 12.60 -19.01 -2.65
C LEU A 295 13.55 -19.89 -3.45
N SER A 296 13.68 -19.63 -4.76
CA SER A 296 14.63 -20.34 -5.62
C SER A 296 16.11 -20.05 -5.31
N VAL A 297 16.43 -18.86 -4.78
CA VAL A 297 17.80 -18.46 -4.41
C VAL A 297 18.13 -18.86 -2.96
N ALA A 298 17.17 -18.69 -2.05
CA ALA A 298 17.34 -18.97 -0.62
C ALA A 298 17.25 -20.46 -0.26
N LEU A 299 16.64 -21.29 -1.12
CA LEU A 299 16.58 -22.75 -0.98
C LEU A 299 17.32 -23.41 -2.15
N PRO A 300 18.66 -23.46 -2.14
CA PRO A 300 19.43 -24.25 -3.10
C PRO A 300 19.20 -25.74 -2.80
N GLY A 301 18.08 -26.28 -3.27
CA GLY A 301 17.64 -27.66 -3.01
C GLY A 301 16.27 -28.05 -3.56
N LEU A 302 15.53 -27.13 -4.18
CA LEU A 302 14.25 -27.40 -4.89
C LEU A 302 14.47 -27.66 -6.39
N LYS A 303 15.55 -28.37 -6.75
CA LYS A 303 15.68 -29.01 -8.06
C LYS A 303 15.40 -30.49 -7.91
#